data_AF-G0HKA3-F1
#
_entry.id   AF-G0HKA3-F1
#
_cell.length_a   1.000
_cell.length_b   1.000
_cell.length_c   1.000
_cell.angle_alpha   90.00
_cell.angle_beta   90.00
_cell.angle_gamma   90.00
#
_symmetry.space_group_name_H-M   'P 1'
#
loop_
_entity.id
_entity.type
_entity.pdbx_description
1 polymer ?
#
loop_
_entity_poly.entity_id
_entity_poly.type
_entity_poly.pdbx_seq_one_letter_code
_entity_poly.pdbx_strand_id
1 'polypeptide(L)'
;MVEPLVKRAYETEKKAAASYTDGLALVRGQGLRYTKVEELVGRIAVDTIIHKHLMKAILDAQKELEKLAGEGPISEVKDVELAPEQKALVKRFAEMHLDIEKDMIETYQKMAEKMTHPLFKGLAEALVENEKEHHRILAELIAKYGE
;
A
#
# COMPACT_ATOMS: atom_id res chain seq x y z
N MET A 1 16.81 -3.09 8.47
CA MET A 1 15.44 -3.46 8.05
C MET A 1 14.45 -2.78 8.98
N VAL A 2 13.38 -2.18 8.44
CA VAL A 2 12.36 -1.46 9.24
C VAL A 2 11.32 -2.40 9.87
N GLU A 3 11.31 -3.68 9.50
CA GLU A 3 10.36 -4.70 9.98
C GLU A 3 10.20 -4.73 11.52
N PRO A 4 11.25 -4.65 12.36
CA PRO A 4 11.08 -4.61 13.82
C PRO A 4 10.28 -3.38 14.31
N LEU A 5 10.41 -2.24 13.61
CA LEU A 5 9.67 -1.02 13.92
C LEU A 5 8.20 -1.16 13.51
N VAL A 6 7.93 -1.71 12.33
CA VAL A 6 6.56 -1.97 11.86
C VAL A 6 5.87 -2.97 12.79
N LYS A 7 6.57 -4.03 13.21
CA LYS A 7 6.04 -5.02 14.16
C LYS A 7 5.70 -4.38 15.50
N ARG A 8 6.57 -3.51 16.01
CA ARG A 8 6.30 -2.77 17.25
C ARG A 8 5.10 -1.83 17.10
N ALA A 9 5.00 -1.12 15.98
CA ALA A 9 3.86 -0.24 15.70
C ALA A 9 2.55 -1.04 15.64
N TYR A 10 2.52 -2.16 14.91
CA TYR A 10 1.37 -3.07 14.85
C TYR A 10 0.92 -3.54 16.23
N GLU A 11 1.82 -4.04 17.06
CA GLU A 11 1.47 -4.52 18.41
C GLU A 11 0.96 -3.40 19.32
N THR A 12 1.47 -2.18 19.14
CA THR A 12 1.01 -1.00 19.88
C THR A 12 -0.39 -0.60 19.45
N GLU A 13 -0.62 -0.43 18.14
CA GLU A 13 -1.91 -0.06 17.56
C GLU A 13 -2.97 -1.14 17.82
N LYS A 14 -2.60 -2.42 17.85
CA LYS A 14 -3.50 -3.52 18.20
C LYS A 14 -4.02 -3.41 19.63
N LYS A 15 -3.14 -3.12 20.60
CA LYS A 15 -3.51 -2.91 22.00
C LYS A 15 -4.35 -1.65 22.17
N ALA A 16 -3.94 -0.56 21.51
CA ALA A 16 -4.66 0.70 21.54
C ALA A 16 -6.07 0.57 20.94
N ALA A 17 -6.24 -0.13 19.82
CA ALA A 17 -7.54 -0.33 19.18
C ALA A 17 -8.52 -1.08 20.10
N ALA A 18 -8.04 -2.10 20.82
CA ALA A 18 -8.85 -2.79 21.83
C ALA A 18 -9.25 -1.83 22.96
N SER A 19 -8.28 -1.11 23.53
CA SER A 19 -8.53 -0.16 24.62
C SER A 19 -9.48 0.97 24.23
N TYR A 20 -9.39 1.53 23.03
CA TYR A 20 -10.28 2.58 22.56
C TYR A 20 -11.69 2.05 22.26
N THR A 21 -11.81 0.80 21.78
CA THR A 21 -13.12 0.18 21.57
C THR A 21 -13.85 -0.05 22.89
N ASP A 22 -13.14 -0.60 23.89
CA ASP A 22 -13.68 -0.80 25.24
C ASP A 22 -14.00 0.54 25.92
N GLY A 23 -13.08 1.51 25.81
CA GLY A 23 -13.27 2.87 26.34
C GLY A 23 -14.47 3.58 25.72
N LEU A 24 -14.70 3.45 24.41
CA LEU A 24 -15.86 4.02 23.73
C LEU A 24 -17.17 3.39 24.24
N ALA A 25 -17.18 2.09 24.52
CA ALA A 25 -18.34 1.42 25.13
C ALA A 25 -18.64 1.97 26.53
N LEU A 26 -17.60 2.21 27.34
CA LEU A 26 -17.75 2.82 28.67
C LEU A 26 -18.25 4.27 28.59
N VAL A 27 -17.68 5.09 27.69
CA VAL A 27 -18.14 6.48 27.44
C VAL A 27 -19.64 6.50 27.13
N ARG A 28 -20.10 5.60 26.25
CA ARG A 28 -21.53 5.46 25.93
C ARG A 28 -22.37 5.05 27.14
N GLY A 29 -21.86 4.11 27.95
CA GLY A 29 -22.52 3.62 29.16
C GLY A 29 -22.67 4.68 30.27
N GLN A 30 -21.79 5.68 30.30
CA GLN A 30 -21.84 6.81 31.23
C GLN A 30 -22.78 7.94 30.78
N GLY A 31 -23.66 7.68 29.81
CA GLY A 31 -24.62 8.67 29.31
C GLY A 31 -24.03 9.72 28.38
N LEU A 32 -22.77 9.57 27.94
CA LEU A 32 -22.11 10.49 27.01
C LEU A 32 -22.41 10.17 25.54
N ARG A 33 -23.48 9.43 25.27
CA ARG A 33 -23.89 9.10 23.91
C ARG A 33 -24.36 10.35 23.17
N TYR A 34 -23.99 10.47 21.89
CA TYR A 34 -24.24 11.61 21.02
C TYR A 34 -23.61 12.92 21.51
N THR A 35 -22.59 12.84 22.36
CA THR A 35 -21.85 14.01 22.83
C THR A 35 -20.60 14.25 22.00
N LYS A 36 -20.03 15.46 22.12
CA LYS A 36 -18.73 15.79 21.52
C LYS A 36 -17.61 14.88 22.02
N VAL A 37 -17.71 14.39 23.25
CA VAL A 37 -16.73 13.46 23.84
C VAL A 37 -16.77 12.12 23.11
N GLU A 38 -17.96 11.56 22.87
CA GLU A 38 -18.08 10.33 22.06
C GLU A 38 -17.53 10.53 20.66
N GLU A 39 -17.84 11.66 20.01
CA GLU A 39 -17.36 11.97 18.66
C GLU A 39 -15.81 11.98 18.60
N LEU A 40 -15.17 12.68 19.54
CA LEU A 40 -13.70 12.78 19.58
C LEU A 40 -13.03 11.45 19.86
N VAL A 41 -13.51 10.71 20.87
CA VAL A 41 -12.97 9.38 21.21
C VAL A 41 -13.22 8.40 20.06
N GLY A 42 -14.39 8.46 19.43
CA GLY A 42 -14.74 7.64 18.27
C GLY A 42 -13.82 7.89 17.08
N ARG A 43 -13.48 9.15 16.79
CA ARG A 43 -12.53 9.49 15.72
C ARG A 43 -11.15 8.87 15.96
N ILE A 44 -10.63 9.00 17.19
CA ILE A 44 -9.34 8.40 17.56
C ILE A 44 -9.41 6.88 17.42
N ALA A 45 -10.49 6.25 17.91
CA ALA A 45 -10.68 4.81 17.79
C ALA A 45 -10.67 4.34 16.33
N VAL A 46 -11.32 5.08 15.42
CA VAL A 46 -11.31 4.80 13.98
C VAL A 46 -9.90 4.87 13.41
N ASP A 47 -9.17 5.96 13.68
CA ASP A 47 -7.78 6.14 13.20
C ASP A 47 -6.87 4.99 13.70
N THR A 48 -6.95 4.65 14.99
CA THR A 48 -6.17 3.55 15.59
C THR A 48 -6.50 2.19 14.95
N ILE A 49 -7.78 1.92 14.64
CA ILE A 49 -8.17 0.69 13.94
C ILE A 49 -7.55 0.66 12.54
N ILE A 50 -7.58 1.77 11.81
CA ILE A 50 -6.98 1.90 10.49
C ILE A 50 -5.48 1.62 10.55
N HIS A 51 -4.76 2.27 11.47
CA HIS A 51 -3.32 2.07 11.65
C HIS A 51 -2.96 0.61 11.94
N LYS A 52 -3.69 -0.04 12.86
CA LYS A 52 -3.50 -1.47 13.16
C LYS A 52 -3.57 -2.33 11.89
N HIS A 53 -4.56 -2.08 11.03
CA HIS A 53 -4.71 -2.86 9.80
C HIS A 53 -3.63 -2.56 8.76
N LEU A 54 -3.23 -1.29 8.62
CA LEU A 54 -2.15 -0.90 7.71
C LEU A 54 -0.80 -1.49 8.14
N MET A 55 -0.46 -1.43 9.43
CA MET A 55 0.79 -2.03 9.91
C MET A 55 0.83 -3.54 9.70
N LYS A 56 -0.32 -4.22 9.86
CA LYS A 56 -0.44 -5.64 9.53
C LYS A 56 -0.21 -5.89 8.03
N ALA A 57 -0.83 -5.10 7.17
CA ALA A 57 -0.66 -5.22 5.72
C ALA A 57 0.81 -5.02 5.31
N ILE A 58 1.50 -4.05 5.90
CA ILE A 58 2.94 -3.82 5.66
C ILE A 58 3.78 -5.02 6.12
N LEU A 59 3.50 -5.58 7.30
CA LEU A 59 4.20 -6.77 7.79
C LEU A 59 4.01 -7.99 6.89
N ASP A 60 2.77 -8.21 6.44
CA ASP A 60 2.45 -9.33 5.58
C ASP A 60 3.14 -9.15 4.21
N ALA A 61 3.14 -7.94 3.65
CA ALA A 61 3.89 -7.60 2.44
C ALA A 61 5.42 -7.81 2.61
N GLN A 62 6.00 -7.39 3.73
CA GLN A 62 7.44 -7.57 3.99
C GLN A 62 7.85 -9.05 3.96
N LYS A 63 7.05 -9.93 4.57
CA LYS A 63 7.30 -11.38 4.55
C LYS A 63 7.19 -12.00 3.16
N GLU A 64 6.34 -11.44 2.30
CA GLU A 64 6.21 -11.90 0.92
C GLU A 64 7.39 -11.40 0.07
N LEU A 65 7.81 -10.14 0.25
CA LEU A 65 8.97 -9.57 -0.43
C LEU A 65 10.27 -10.31 -0.08
N GLU A 66 10.43 -10.77 1.16
CA GLU A 66 11.56 -11.62 1.58
C GLU A 66 11.67 -12.91 0.77
N LYS A 67 10.54 -13.48 0.33
CA LYS A 67 10.52 -14.69 -0.51
C LYS A 67 10.90 -14.39 -1.96
N LEU A 68 10.58 -13.18 -2.44
CA LEU A 68 10.94 -12.72 -3.78
C LEU A 68 12.42 -12.34 -3.88
N ALA A 69 13.04 -11.93 -2.77
CA ALA A 69 14.46 -11.57 -2.67
C ALA A 69 15.43 -12.77 -2.78
N GLY A 70 15.08 -13.82 -3.54
CA GLY A 70 15.93 -15.00 -3.78
C GLY A 70 17.37 -14.64 -4.22
N GLU A 71 18.32 -15.47 -3.79
CA GLU A 71 19.79 -15.34 -3.96
C GLU A 71 20.45 -14.07 -3.39
N GLY A 72 19.82 -13.41 -2.42
CA GLY A 72 20.46 -12.32 -1.67
C GLY A 72 20.48 -11.00 -2.45
N PRO A 73 21.24 -9.99 -1.98
CA PRO A 73 21.28 -8.70 -2.66
C PRO A 73 21.78 -8.87 -4.10
N ILE A 74 21.15 -8.18 -5.05
CA ILE A 74 21.65 -8.02 -6.42
C ILE A 74 23.05 -7.38 -6.30
N SER A 75 24.07 -8.22 -6.37
CA SER A 75 25.45 -7.80 -6.15
C SER A 75 26.02 -7.05 -7.35
N GLU A 76 25.49 -7.32 -8.55
CA GLU A 76 25.84 -6.66 -9.80
C GLU A 76 24.64 -6.58 -10.74
N VAL A 77 24.31 -5.36 -11.21
CA VAL A 77 23.43 -5.16 -12.37
C VAL A 77 24.30 -5.31 -13.62
N LYS A 78 24.07 -6.37 -14.39
CA LYS A 78 24.77 -6.58 -15.67
C LYS A 78 23.90 -6.07 -16.81
N ASP A 79 24.44 -5.18 -17.62
CA ASP A 79 23.85 -4.91 -18.94
C ASP A 79 24.10 -6.16 -19.80
N VAL A 80 23.04 -6.91 -20.07
CA VAL A 80 23.07 -8.10 -20.91
C VAL A 80 22.40 -7.78 -22.22
N GLU A 81 23.07 -8.07 -23.34
CA GLU A 81 22.44 -8.01 -24.65
C GLU A 81 21.45 -9.17 -24.78
N LEU A 82 20.17 -8.83 -24.96
CA LEU A 82 19.08 -9.81 -25.04
C LEU A 82 18.99 -10.41 -26.45
N ALA A 83 18.80 -11.72 -26.54
CA ALA A 83 18.45 -12.40 -27.79
C ALA A 83 17.06 -11.94 -28.31
N PRO A 84 16.77 -12.07 -29.62
CA PRO A 84 15.50 -11.63 -30.21
C PRO A 84 14.26 -12.19 -29.50
N GLU A 85 14.28 -13.47 -29.10
CA GLU A 85 13.17 -14.12 -28.41
C GLU A 85 12.97 -13.55 -27.00
N GLN A 86 14.07 -13.20 -26.33
CA GLN A 86 14.04 -12.56 -25.01
C GLN A 86 13.50 -11.13 -25.10
N LYS A 87 13.92 -10.36 -26.11
CA LYS A 87 13.37 -9.02 -26.38
C LYS A 87 11.87 -9.08 -26.62
N ALA A 88 11.41 -10.01 -27.46
CA ALA A 88 9.99 -10.19 -27.74
C ALA A 88 9.18 -10.58 -26.48
N LEU A 89 9.74 -11.43 -25.61
CA LEU A 89 9.12 -11.80 -24.34
C LEU A 89 9.00 -10.60 -23.39
N VAL A 90 10.09 -9.84 -23.20
CA VAL A 90 10.09 -8.63 -22.34
C VAL A 90 9.11 -7.60 -22.86
N LYS A 91 9.08 -7.36 -24.18
CA LYS A 91 8.13 -6.44 -24.81
C LYS A 91 6.70 -6.86 -24.54
N ARG A 92 6.33 -8.11 -24.82
CA ARG A 92 4.97 -8.61 -24.59
C ARG A 92 4.59 -8.54 -23.11
N PHE A 93 5.52 -8.85 -22.22
CA PHE A 93 5.31 -8.71 -20.78
C PHE A 93 4.98 -7.25 -20.42
N ALA A 94 5.78 -6.30 -20.93
CA ALA A 94 5.59 -4.89 -20.65
C ALA A 94 4.27 -4.35 -21.25
N GLU A 95 3.92 -4.73 -22.48
CA GLU A 95 2.65 -4.34 -23.12
C GLU A 95 1.44 -4.81 -22.32
N MET A 96 1.42 -6.08 -21.87
CA MET A 96 0.31 -6.61 -21.07
C MET A 96 0.14 -5.85 -19.75
N HIS A 97 1.24 -5.46 -19.11
CA HIS A 97 1.17 -4.77 -17.81
C HIS A 97 0.88 -3.28 -17.97
N LEU A 98 1.23 -2.66 -19.10
CA LEU A 98 0.97 -1.24 -19.33
C LEU A 98 -0.54 -0.93 -19.34
N ASP A 99 -1.36 -1.82 -19.90
CA ASP A 99 -2.83 -1.73 -19.83
C ASP A 99 -3.33 -1.89 -18.38
N ILE A 100 -2.76 -2.82 -17.62
CA ILE A 100 -3.08 -3.00 -16.19
C ILE A 100 -2.77 -1.73 -15.41
N GLU A 101 -1.58 -1.15 -15.58
CA GLU A 101 -1.20 0.07 -14.86
C GLU A 101 -2.14 1.22 -15.18
N LYS A 102 -2.57 1.36 -16.44
CA LYS A 102 -3.54 2.37 -16.84
C LYS A 102 -4.88 2.20 -16.13
N ASP A 103 -5.40 0.98 -16.09
CA ASP A 103 -6.65 0.66 -15.40
C ASP A 103 -6.55 0.91 -13.88
N MET A 104 -5.39 0.61 -13.29
CA MET A 104 -5.12 0.85 -11.86
C MET A 104 -5.01 2.34 -11.53
N ILE A 105 -4.36 3.14 -12.37
CA ILE A 105 -4.31 4.61 -12.25
C ILE A 105 -5.73 5.18 -12.20
N GLU A 106 -6.57 4.83 -13.18
CA GLU A 106 -7.95 5.32 -13.23
C GLU A 106 -8.76 4.88 -12.01
N THR A 107 -8.57 3.64 -11.57
CA THR A 107 -9.27 3.07 -10.43
C THR A 107 -8.89 3.78 -9.14
N TYR A 108 -7.59 3.97 -8.87
CA TYR A 108 -7.12 4.64 -7.67
C TYR A 108 -7.43 6.14 -7.67
N GLN A 109 -7.47 6.80 -8.83
CA GLN A 109 -7.95 8.18 -8.93
C GLN A 109 -9.42 8.31 -8.51
N LYS A 110 -10.30 7.48 -9.09
CA LYS A 110 -11.73 7.45 -8.71
C LYS A 110 -11.91 7.09 -7.23
N MET A 111 -11.04 6.24 -6.69
CA MET A 111 -11.03 5.89 -5.28
C MET A 111 -10.67 7.11 -4.40
N ALA A 112 -9.59 7.83 -4.73
CA ALA A 112 -9.15 9.03 -4.01
C ALA A 112 -10.22 10.14 -4.01
N GLU A 113 -10.91 10.34 -5.13
CA GLU A 113 -12.00 11.32 -5.26
C GLU A 113 -13.18 11.03 -4.34
N LYS A 114 -13.49 9.75 -4.12
CA LYS A 114 -14.66 9.30 -3.34
C LYS A 114 -14.36 9.04 -1.87
N MET A 115 -13.09 8.93 -1.50
CA MET A 115 -12.69 8.66 -0.13
C MET A 115 -12.92 9.85 0.79
N THR A 116 -13.62 9.61 1.90
CA THR A 116 -13.92 10.63 2.91
C THR A 116 -12.87 10.68 4.02
N HIS A 117 -12.15 9.58 4.26
CA HIS A 117 -11.13 9.50 5.29
C HIS A 117 -9.78 10.03 4.75
N PRO A 118 -9.17 11.06 5.36
CA PRO A 118 -7.94 11.68 4.85
C PRO A 118 -6.78 10.70 4.64
N LEU A 119 -6.60 9.77 5.58
CA LEU A 119 -5.53 8.77 5.49
C LEU A 119 -5.70 7.87 4.24
N PHE A 120 -6.91 7.36 4.00
CA PHE A 120 -7.16 6.51 2.84
C PHE A 120 -7.05 7.27 1.53
N LYS A 121 -7.53 8.52 1.49
CA LYS A 121 -7.34 9.39 0.34
C LYS A 121 -5.84 9.57 0.02
N GLY A 122 -5.02 9.89 1.02
CA GLY A 122 -3.58 10.03 0.83
C GLY A 122 -2.90 8.74 0.36
N LEU A 123 -3.34 7.57 0.86
CA LEU A 123 -2.85 6.27 0.38
C LEU A 123 -3.24 6.03 -1.09
N ALA A 124 -4.48 6.34 -1.47
CA ALA A 124 -4.94 6.20 -2.85
C ALA A 124 -4.15 7.12 -3.80
N GLU A 125 -3.91 8.37 -3.42
CA GLU A 125 -3.08 9.31 -4.17
C GLU A 125 -1.64 8.81 -4.33
N ALA A 126 -1.04 8.27 -3.27
CA ALA A 126 0.29 7.69 -3.34
C ALA A 126 0.36 6.47 -4.29
N LEU A 127 -0.68 5.64 -4.30
CA LEU A 127 -0.80 4.51 -5.24
C LEU A 127 -0.90 5.02 -6.69
N VAL A 128 -1.70 6.06 -6.97
CA VAL A 128 -1.79 6.66 -8.32
C VAL A 128 -0.42 7.08 -8.84
N GLU A 129 0.38 7.78 -8.02
CA GLU A 129 1.71 8.21 -8.44
C GLU A 129 2.66 7.03 -8.64
N ASN A 130 2.51 5.95 -7.87
CA ASN A 130 3.30 4.75 -8.06
C ASN A 130 2.98 4.02 -9.37
N GLU A 131 1.69 3.85 -9.71
CA GLU A 131 1.32 3.20 -10.98
C GLU A 131 1.67 4.04 -12.21
N LYS A 132 1.65 5.39 -12.09
CA LYS A 132 2.19 6.26 -13.15
C LYS A 132 3.67 6.01 -13.42
N GLU A 133 4.45 5.81 -12.37
CA GLU A 133 5.87 5.49 -12.49
C GLU A 133 6.09 4.09 -13.08
N HIS A 134 5.30 3.08 -12.66
CA HIS A 134 5.33 1.76 -13.28
C HIS A 134 5.02 1.83 -14.77
N HIS A 135 3.94 2.53 -15.14
CA HIS A 135 3.57 2.75 -16.54
C HIS A 135 4.71 3.41 -17.33
N ARG A 136 5.39 4.42 -16.77
CA ARG A 136 6.54 5.07 -17.40
C ARG A 136 7.68 4.09 -17.66
N ILE A 137 8.06 3.31 -16.65
CA ILE A 137 9.14 2.31 -16.74
C ILE A 137 8.80 1.23 -17.79
N LEU A 138 7.56 0.74 -17.82
CA LEU A 138 7.12 -0.24 -18.81
C LEU A 138 7.14 0.33 -20.23
N ALA A 139 6.72 1.58 -20.42
CA ALA A 139 6.80 2.27 -21.71
C ALA A 139 8.25 2.41 -22.19
N GLU A 140 9.19 2.73 -21.30
CA GLU A 140 10.62 2.79 -21.61
C GLU A 140 11.18 1.42 -22.02
N LEU A 141 10.75 0.34 -21.37
CA LEU A 141 11.13 -1.03 -21.76
C LEU A 141 10.62 -1.39 -23.15
N ILE A 142 9.37 -1.04 -23.48
CA ILE A 142 8.80 -1.28 -24.81
C ILE A 142 9.57 -0.48 -25.87
N ALA A 143 9.91 0.78 -25.60
CA ALA A 143 10.69 1.60 -26.53
C ALA A 143 12.09 1.01 -26.77
N LYS A 144 12.76 0.54 -25.70
CA LYS A 144 14.11 -0.03 -25.79
C LYS A 144 14.17 -1.35 -26.57
N TYR A 145 13.13 -2.17 -26.50
CA TYR A 145 13.09 -3.51 -27.11
C TYR A 145 11.99 -3.65 -28.18
N GLY A 146 11.49 -2.52 -28.69
CA GLY A 146 10.42 -2.43 -29.66
C GLY A 146 10.85 -2.53 -31.13
N GLU A 147 12.14 -2.28 -31.38
CA GLU A 147 12.86 -2.41 -32.66
C GLU A 147 13.55 -3.78 -32.79
#